data_AF-A0A381F3J8-F1
#
_entry.id   AF-A0A381F3J8-F1
#
_cell.length_a   1.000
_cell.length_b   1.000
_cell.length_c   1.000
_cell.angle_alpha   90.00
_cell.angle_beta   90.00
_cell.angle_gamma   90.00
#
_symmetry.space_group_name_H-M   'P 1'
#
loop_
_entity.id
_entity.type
_entity.pdbx_description
1 polymer ?
#
loop_
_entity_poly.entity_id
_entity_poly.type
_entity_poly.pdbx_seq_one_letter_code
_entity_poly.pdbx_strand_id
1 'polypeptide(L)' 'MKLKDFDFRIADREKARDYIYYFDPKKFMEKMLIDTSLYETLELELWSGVYDSKGVKIYEGDIKILGNIHENKELLNH' A
#
# COMPACT_ATOMS: atom_id res chain seq x y z
N MET A 1 -4.19 -11.95 18.49
CA MET A 1 -4.09 -10.54 18.01
C MET A 1 -5.49 -10.08 17.57
N LYS A 2 -5.79 -8.78 17.68
CA LYS A 2 -7.07 -8.18 17.28
C LYS A 2 -6.85 -7.32 16.02
N LEU A 3 -7.91 -7.13 15.21
CA LEU A 3 -7.83 -6.34 13.97
C LEU A 3 -7.33 -4.91 14.21
N LYS A 4 -7.70 -4.31 15.34
CA LYS A 4 -7.23 -2.98 15.76
C LYS A 4 -5.73 -2.88 16.03
N ASP A 5 -5.03 -4.02 16.10
CA ASP A 5 -3.59 -4.08 16.35
C ASP A 5 -2.80 -3.98 15.02
N PHE A 6 -3.47 -3.96 13.87
CA PHE A 6 -2.87 -3.82 12.55
C PHE A 6 -3.09 -2.42 11.98
N ASP A 7 -2.06 -1.89 11.32
CA ASP A 7 -2.12 -0.65 10.56
C ASP A 7 -2.05 -1.01 9.07
N PHE A 8 -3.03 -0.53 8.29
CA PHE A 8 -3.19 -0.87 6.88
C PHE A 8 -3.82 0.29 6.12
N ARG A 9 -3.70 0.25 4.79
CA ARG A 9 -4.39 1.17 3.88
C ARG A 9 -5.12 0.40 2.78
N ILE A 10 -6.03 1.09 2.10
CA ILE A 10 -6.63 0.61 0.84
C ILE A 10 -5.99 1.40 -0.30
N ALA A 11 -5.35 0.69 -1.24
CA ALA A 11 -4.70 1.24 -2.42
C ALA A 11 -5.44 0.81 -3.70
N ASP A 12 -5.33 1.61 -4.77
CA ASP A 12 -5.85 1.28 -6.11
C ASP A 12 -4.66 0.91 -7.01
N ARG A 13 -4.66 -0.32 -7.55
CA ARG A 13 -3.55 -0.84 -8.37
C ARG A 13 -3.40 -0.14 -9.72
N GLU A 14 -4.50 0.32 -10.29
CA GLU A 14 -4.51 0.84 -11.66
C GLU A 14 -4.27 2.34 -11.73
N LYS A 15 -4.47 3.05 -10.62
CA LYS A 15 -4.11 4.47 -10.51
C LYS A 15 -2.71 4.60 -9.92
N ALA A 16 -2.04 5.71 -10.20
CA ALA A 16 -0.88 6.09 -9.39
C ALA A 16 -1.30 6.00 -7.91
N ARG A 17 -0.46 5.36 -7.08
CA ARG A 17 -0.72 5.10 -5.64
C ARG A 17 -1.01 6.36 -4.80
N ASP A 18 -1.02 7.52 -5.45
CA ASP A 18 -1.48 8.83 -5.00
C ASP A 18 -2.93 8.85 -4.48
N TYR A 19 -3.77 7.88 -4.86
CA TYR A 19 -5.08 7.68 -4.23
C TYR A 19 -4.98 6.84 -2.96
N ILE A 20 -4.21 7.34 -1.99
CA ILE A 20 -4.29 6.88 -0.61
C ILE A 20 -5.66 7.33 -0.11
N TYR A 21 -6.63 6.42 -0.05
CA TYR A 21 -7.84 6.66 0.72
C TYR A 21 -7.41 6.64 2.19
N TYR A 22 -7.00 7.80 2.72
CA TYR A 22 -7.07 8.02 4.16
C TYR A 22 -8.50 7.69 4.54
N PHE A 23 -8.66 6.65 5.37
CA PHE A 23 -9.90 5.89 5.54
C PHE A 23 -11.00 6.79 6.13
N ASP A 24 -11.65 7.58 5.28
CA ASP A 24 -12.98 8.14 5.50
C ASP A 24 -13.96 7.12 4.91
N PRO A 25 -14.55 6.25 5.75
CA PRO A 25 -15.41 5.17 5.27
C PRO A 25 -16.61 5.72 4.51
N LYS A 26 -17.09 6.91 4.86
CA LYS A 26 -18.28 7.50 4.25
C LYS A 26 -17.98 7.94 2.82
N LYS A 27 -16.90 8.72 2.64
CA LYS A 27 -16.47 9.18 1.31
C LYS A 27 -16.07 8.02 0.40
N PHE A 28 -15.48 6.98 0.98
CA PHE A 28 -15.17 5.73 0.28
C PHE A 28 -16.45 5.04 -0.21
N MET A 29 -17.44 4.84 0.68
CA MET A 29 -18.71 4.19 0.34
C MET A 29 -19.53 5.00 -0.68
N GLU A 30 -19.56 6.33 -0.57
CA GLU A 30 -20.22 7.20 -1.55
C GLU A 30 -19.64 7.03 -2.96
N LYS A 31 -18.32 6.88 -3.06
CA LYS A 31 -17.65 6.62 -4.35
C LYS A 31 -17.93 5.21 -4.88
N MET A 32 -17.96 4.21 -3.99
CA MET A 32 -18.27 2.81 -4.32
C MET A 32 -19.70 2.63 -4.85
N LEU A 33 -20.65 3.43 -4.37
CA LEU A 33 -22.04 3.40 -4.83
C LEU A 33 -22.20 3.94 -6.27
N ILE A 34 -21.25 4.75 -6.74
CA ILE A 34 -21.27 5.37 -8.07
C ILE A 34 -20.54 4.49 -9.09
N ASP A 35 -19.45 3.83 -8.68
CA ASP A 35 -18.62 3.02 -9.55
C ASP A 35 -18.18 1.73 -8.84
N THR A 36 -18.91 0.65 -9.09
CA THR A 36 -18.61 -0.68 -8.55
C THR A 36 -17.40 -1.34 -9.21
N SER A 37 -16.89 -0.83 -10.34
CA SER A 37 -15.67 -1.40 -10.96
C SER A 37 -14.42 -1.16 -10.11
N LEU A 38 -14.47 -0.18 -9.20
CA LEU A 38 -13.40 0.11 -8.26
C LEU A 38 -13.04 -1.12 -7.39
N TYR A 39 -13.96 -2.05 -7.12
CA TYR A 39 -13.65 -3.24 -6.33
C TYR A 39 -12.57 -4.13 -6.95
N GLU A 40 -12.46 -4.13 -8.28
CA GLU A 40 -11.54 -5.04 -8.98
C GLU A 40 -10.09 -4.58 -8.87
N THR A 41 -9.87 -3.28 -8.67
CA THR A 41 -8.54 -2.66 -8.67
C THR A 41 -8.02 -2.37 -7.27
N LEU A 42 -8.88 -2.41 -6.25
CA LEU A 42 -8.49 -2.14 -4.87
C LEU A 42 -7.75 -3.30 -4.20
N GLU A 43 -6.74 -2.94 -3.39
CA GLU A 43 -5.97 -3.85 -2.55
C GLU A 43 -5.85 -3.31 -1.12
N LEU A 44 -5.83 -4.23 -0.16
CA LEU A 44 -5.44 -3.96 1.22
C LEU A 44 -3.92 -4.13 1.33
N GLU A 45 -3.24 -3.11 1.84
CA GLU A 45 -1.78 -3.13 2.04
C GLU A 45 -1.44 -2.92 3.51
N LEU A 46 -0.55 -3.76 4.04
CA LEU A 46 -0.08 -3.66 5.42
C LEU A 46 1.00 -2.58 5.57
N TRP A 47 1.01 -1.92 6.73
CA TRP A 47 2.12 -1.04 7.11
C TRP A 47 3.38 -1.87 7.36
N SER A 48 4.50 -1.44 6.77
CA SER A 48 5.80 -2.13 6.86
C SER A 48 6.48 -2.00 8.24
N GLY A 49 6.03 -1.08 9.09
CA GLY A 49 6.72 -0.74 10.35
C GLY A 49 7.75 0.39 10.21
N VAL A 50 8.01 0.90 9.00
CA VAL A 50 9.00 1.97 8.76
C VAL A 50 8.41 3.22 8.10
N TYR A 51 9.19 4.29 8.12
CA TYR A 51 8.90 5.59 7.51
C TYR A 51 9.96 5.93 6.48
N ASP A 52 9.59 6.69 5.45
CA ASP A 52 10.54 7.29 4.51
C ASP A 52 11.28 8.51 5.13
N SER A 53 12.17 9.12 4.35
CA SER A 53 12.96 10.29 4.79
C SER A 53 12.13 11.55 5.06
N LYS A 54 10.87 11.59 4.63
CA LYS A 54 9.92 12.69 4.87
C LYS A 54 8.96 12.38 6.01
N GLY A 55 9.08 11.23 6.66
CA GLY A 55 8.20 10.80 7.74
C GLY A 55 6.86 10.21 7.25
N VAL A 56 6.78 9.76 6.00
CA VAL A 56 5.60 9.09 5.44
C VAL A 56 5.71 7.59 5.68
N LYS A 57 4.63 6.95 6.14
CA LYS A 57 4.59 5.49 6.34
C LYS A 57 4.75 4.76 5.00
N ILE A 58 5.57 3.73 4.99
CA ILE A 58 5.76 2.83 3.85
C ILE A 58 4.85 1.61 4.02
N TYR A 59 4.08 1.28 3.00
CA TYR A 59 3.21 0.10 2.94
C TYR A 59 3.74 -0.90 1.90
N GLU A 60 3.19 -2.11 1.86
CA GLU A 60 3.66 -3.20 0.98
C GLU A 60 3.82 -2.76 -0.48
N GLY A 61 2.87 -2.01 -1.04
CA GLY A 61 2.95 -1.53 -2.42
C GLY A 61 4.07 -0.52 -2.68
N ASP A 62 4.54 0.19 -1.65
CA ASP A 62 5.63 1.17 -1.79
C ASP A 62 7.00 0.50 -1.92
N ILE A 63 7.10 -0.80 -1.57
CA ILE A 63 8.35 -1.55 -1.55
C ILE A 63 8.58 -2.22 -2.90
N LYS A 64 9.75 -1.95 -3.50
CA LYS A 64 10.23 -2.67 -4.68
C LYS A 64 11.33 -3.64 -4.28
N ILE A 65 11.09 -4.94 -4.46
CA ILE A 65 12.11 -5.97 -4.29
C ILE A 65 12.99 -5.98 -5.55
N LEU A 66 14.29 -5.68 -5.39
CA LEU A 66 15.25 -5.69 -6.50
C LEU A 66 15.90 -7.07 -6.71
N GLY A 67 15.86 -7.93 -5.70
CA GLY A 67 16.37 -9.30 -5.74
C GLY A 67 16.71 -9.81 -4.35
N ASN A 68 17.12 -11.06 -4.25
CA ASN A 68 17.68 -11.64 -3.03
C ASN A 68 19.20 -11.67 -3.15
N ILE A 69 19.91 -11.21 -2.12
CA ILE A 69 21.38 -11.24 -2.04
C ILE A 69 21.97 -12.65 -2.16
N HIS A 70 21.17 -13.68 -1.89
CA HIS A 70 21.57 -15.07 -2.10
C HIS A 70 21.74 -15.42 -3.59
N GLU A 71 20.86 -14.89 -4.44
CA GLU A 71 20.79 -15.22 -5.87
C GLU A 71 21.47 -14.17 -6.75
N ASN A 72 21.61 -12.93 -6.26
CA ASN A 72 22.22 -11.83 -7.00
C ASN A 72 23.19 -11.02 -6.13
N LYS A 73 24.43 -11.52 -6.01
CA LYS A 73 25.51 -10.91 -5.22
C LYS A 73 25.93 -9.52 -5.74
N GLU A 74 25.62 -9.19 -6.99
CA GLU A 74 25.99 -7.91 -7.60
C GLU A 74 25.25 -6.72 -6.95
N LEU A 75 24.12 -6.97 -6.28
CA LEU A 75 23.34 -5.97 -5.53
C LEU A 75 24.08 -5.37 -4.32
N LEU A 76 25.25 -5.92 -3.93
CA LEU A 76 26.07 -5.42 -2.81
C LEU A 76 27.12 -4.38 -3.22
N ASN A 77 27.33 -4.16 -4.52
CA ASN A 77 28.45 -3.36 -5.04
C ASN A 77 28.03 -1.93 -5.47
N HIS A 78 26.98 -1.37 -4.86
CA HIS A 78 26.44 -0.05 -5.18
C HIS A 78 26.79 1.00 -4.13
#